data_AF-A0A4U0H1W8-F1
#
_entry.id   AF-A0A4U0H1W8-F1
#
_cell.length_a   1.000
_cell.length_b   1.000
_cell.length_c   1.000
_cell.angle_alpha   90.00
_cell.angle_beta   90.00
_cell.angle_gamma   90.00
#
_symmetry.space_group_name_H-M   'P 1'
#
loop_
_entity.id
_entity.type
_entity.pdbx_description
1 polymer ?
#
loop_
_entity_poly.entity_id
_entity_poly.type
_entity_poly.pdbx_seq_one_letter_code
_entity_poly.pdbx_strand_id
1 'polypeptide(L)'
;MMYVSQSIHTPPIKETGTIATGVHSGLEAKIDNMDMKSFSPSLYNVLLIEINTGYDQNLFNADIKKMLVEQLDTRYQDLAYQKLQVLMAATSLDYGQINTLVQHLESTFGTNKRLSTIKSNLKTITYYSSTLPQKVNSFIALGYGGFNEEKYSMLKKELNAVPSDVRKRKSVSNHVAQSLQKLHLHYEGYAEWYRTVMQ
;
A
#
# COMPACT_ATOMS: atom_id res chain seq x y z
N MET A 1 3.73 59.97 61.86
CA MET A 1 3.26 58.59 62.10
C MET A 1 2.73 58.06 60.78
N MET A 2 3.38 57.02 60.26
CA MET A 2 2.98 56.28 59.07
C MET A 2 1.85 55.31 59.44
N TYR A 3 0.79 55.27 58.65
CA TYR A 3 -0.13 54.13 58.60
C TYR A 3 -0.12 53.57 57.19
N VAL A 4 0.50 52.40 57.07
CA VAL A 4 0.45 51.51 55.92
C VAL A 4 -0.81 50.68 56.07
N SER A 5 -1.73 50.72 55.10
CA SER A 5 -2.81 49.73 54.99
C SER A 5 -2.60 48.93 53.71
N GLN A 6 -2.34 47.66 53.92
CA GLN A 6 -2.00 46.64 52.93
C GLN A 6 -3.20 46.37 52.00
N SER A 7 -2.96 46.47 50.70
CA SER A 7 -3.84 45.96 49.66
C SER A 7 -3.84 44.43 49.71
N ILE A 8 -5.01 43.85 49.92
CA ILE A 8 -5.20 42.39 49.94
C ILE A 8 -5.06 41.89 48.49
N HIS A 9 -3.90 41.32 48.17
CA HIS A 9 -3.67 40.64 46.90
C HIS A 9 -4.21 39.21 47.02
N THR A 10 -5.45 39.00 46.57
CA THR A 10 -5.98 37.64 46.38
C THR A 10 -5.25 37.02 45.18
N PRO A 11 -4.58 35.86 45.34
CA PRO A 11 -3.98 35.18 44.20
C PRO A 11 -5.07 34.73 43.22
N PRO A 12 -4.83 34.77 41.90
CA PRO A 12 -5.78 34.24 40.94
C PRO A 12 -5.96 32.74 41.22
N ILE A 13 -7.21 32.37 41.48
CA ILE A 13 -7.65 30.99 41.56
C ILE A 13 -7.32 30.36 40.20
N LYS A 14 -6.37 29.42 40.17
CA LYS A 14 -6.18 28.55 39.01
C LYS A 14 -7.49 27.80 38.82
N GLU A 15 -8.24 28.17 37.78
CA GLU A 15 -9.28 27.30 37.25
C GLU A 15 -8.60 25.98 36.86
N THR A 16 -8.73 24.96 37.71
CA THR A 16 -8.60 23.57 37.29
C THR A 16 -9.74 23.31 36.34
N GLY A 17 -9.50 23.64 35.07
CA GLY A 17 -10.38 23.31 33.96
C GLY A 17 -10.68 21.82 34.04
N THR A 18 -11.95 21.50 34.25
CA THR A 18 -12.45 20.14 34.13
C THR A 18 -12.15 19.70 32.70
N ILE A 19 -11.12 18.86 32.52
CA ILE A 19 -10.80 18.26 31.22
C ILE A 19 -12.09 17.61 30.75
N ALA A 20 -12.66 18.11 29.65
CA ALA A 20 -13.92 17.60 29.11
C ALA A 20 -13.70 16.14 28.68
N THR A 21 -14.06 15.20 29.54
CA THR A 21 -13.89 13.76 29.33
C THR A 21 -14.65 13.24 28.11
N GLY A 22 -15.63 13.99 27.60
CA GLY A 22 -16.43 13.64 26.43
C GLY A 22 -15.79 13.88 25.06
N VAL A 23 -14.78 14.76 24.94
CA VAL A 23 -14.23 15.11 23.61
C VAL A 23 -13.23 14.06 23.13
N HIS A 24 -12.29 13.65 23.99
CA HIS A 24 -11.30 12.65 23.59
C HIS A 24 -11.94 11.26 23.42
N SER A 25 -12.93 10.89 24.23
CA SER A 25 -13.70 9.66 24.06
C SER A 25 -14.45 9.60 22.72
N GLY A 26 -14.87 10.74 22.17
CA GLY A 26 -15.44 10.81 20.82
C GLY A 26 -14.41 10.52 19.72
N LEU A 27 -13.18 11.02 19.86
CA LEU A 27 -12.09 10.74 18.91
C LEU A 27 -11.61 9.29 18.99
N GLU A 28 -11.47 8.75 20.21
CA GLU A 28 -11.18 7.31 20.44
C GLU A 28 -12.23 6.44 19.73
N ALA A 29 -13.51 6.72 19.95
CA ALA A 29 -14.59 5.97 19.31
C ALA A 29 -14.54 6.07 17.77
N LYS A 30 -14.19 7.23 17.19
CA LYS A 30 -14.01 7.36 15.74
C LYS A 30 -12.85 6.49 15.23
N ILE A 31 -11.73 6.45 15.95
CA ILE A 31 -10.56 5.64 15.61
C ILE A 31 -10.90 4.15 15.69
N ASP A 32 -11.51 3.71 16.79
CA ASP A 32 -11.84 2.30 17.02
C ASP A 32 -12.85 1.76 15.99
N ASN A 33 -13.78 2.61 15.56
CA ASN A 33 -14.79 2.26 14.57
C ASN A 33 -14.28 2.30 13.11
N MET A 34 -13.02 2.67 12.86
CA MET A 34 -12.42 2.53 11.53
C MET A 34 -12.39 1.05 11.15
N ASP A 35 -12.82 0.74 9.93
CA ASP A 35 -12.83 -0.63 9.40
C ASP A 35 -12.36 -0.68 7.94
N MET A 36 -12.28 -1.90 7.38
CA MET A 36 -11.82 -2.16 6.01
C MET A 36 -12.67 -1.53 4.89
N LYS A 37 -13.88 -1.04 5.22
CA LYS A 37 -14.80 -0.38 4.29
C LYS A 37 -14.75 1.14 4.40
N SER A 38 -14.52 1.66 5.60
CA SER A 38 -14.60 3.09 5.91
C SER A 38 -13.24 3.80 5.93
N PHE A 39 -12.14 3.08 6.17
CA PHE A 39 -10.83 3.70 6.29
C PHE A 39 -10.33 4.26 4.95
N SER A 40 -9.62 5.38 5.02
CA SER A 40 -8.93 5.98 3.86
C SER A 40 -7.81 6.91 4.32
N PRO A 41 -6.83 7.23 3.45
CA PRO A 41 -5.85 8.29 3.71
C PRO A 41 -6.50 9.62 4.11
N SER A 42 -7.61 9.99 3.47
CA SER A 42 -8.33 11.22 3.78
C SER A 42 -8.91 11.20 5.19
N LEU A 43 -9.52 10.08 5.60
CA LEU A 43 -10.07 9.94 6.96
C LEU A 43 -8.96 10.02 8.01
N TYR A 44 -7.82 9.37 7.77
CA TYR A 44 -6.65 9.49 8.65
C TYR A 44 -6.23 10.95 8.82
N ASN A 45 -6.06 11.69 7.73
CA ASN A 45 -5.65 13.09 7.79
C ASN A 45 -6.67 13.98 8.51
N VAL A 46 -7.97 13.73 8.29
CA VAL A 46 -9.05 14.43 9.00
C VAL A 46 -8.96 14.16 10.51
N LEU A 47 -8.84 12.91 10.94
CA LEU A 47 -8.73 12.57 12.36
C LEU A 47 -7.46 13.14 13.00
N LEU A 48 -6.34 13.12 12.28
CA LEU A 48 -5.09 13.73 12.74
C LEU A 48 -5.23 15.25 12.96
N ILE A 49 -5.92 15.95 12.05
CA ILE A 49 -6.22 17.38 12.19
C ILE A 49 -7.15 17.62 13.38
N GLU A 50 -8.20 16.81 13.55
CA GLU A 50 -9.12 16.92 14.70
C GLU A 50 -8.38 16.73 16.03
N ILE A 51 -7.47 15.75 16.12
CA ILE A 51 -6.63 15.51 17.31
C ILE A 51 -5.73 16.73 17.59
N ASN A 52 -5.05 17.26 16.57
CA ASN A 52 -4.18 18.42 16.74
C ASN A 52 -4.98 19.67 17.15
N THR A 53 -6.13 19.90 16.52
CA THR A 53 -7.01 21.03 16.83
C THR A 53 -7.56 20.94 18.26
N GLY A 54 -7.99 19.76 18.69
CA GLY A 54 -8.48 19.55 20.05
C GLY A 54 -7.40 19.82 21.11
N TYR A 55 -6.16 19.44 20.83
CA TYR A 55 -5.02 19.78 21.67
C TYR A 55 -4.73 21.29 21.68
N ASP A 56 -4.67 21.94 20.52
CA ASP A 56 -4.38 23.39 20.41
C ASP A 56 -5.45 24.24 21.09
N GLN A 57 -6.68 23.74 21.16
CA GLN A 57 -7.80 24.35 21.90
C GLN A 57 -7.83 24.00 23.40
N ASN A 58 -6.82 23.29 23.91
CA ASN A 58 -6.73 22.83 25.30
C ASN A 58 -7.92 21.94 25.75
N LEU A 59 -8.55 21.21 24.82
CA LEU A 59 -9.64 20.28 25.16
C LEU A 59 -9.12 19.02 25.89
N PHE A 60 -7.84 18.68 25.68
CA PHE A 60 -7.13 17.62 26.38
C PHE A 60 -5.61 17.91 26.40
N ASN A 61 -4.87 17.18 27.25
CA ASN A 61 -3.44 17.40 27.45
C ASN A 61 -2.56 16.66 26.42
N ALA A 62 -1.24 16.85 26.52
CA ALA A 62 -0.27 16.25 25.59
C ALA A 62 -0.23 14.72 25.64
N ASP A 63 -0.49 14.11 26.81
CA ASP A 63 -0.50 12.66 26.97
C ASP A 63 -1.69 12.03 26.20
N ILE A 64 -2.87 12.65 26.29
CA ILE A 64 -4.05 12.23 25.53
C ILE A 64 -3.82 12.42 24.03
N LYS A 65 -3.23 13.55 23.61
CA LYS A 65 -2.85 13.77 22.20
C LYS A 65 -1.97 12.63 21.70
N LYS A 66 -0.91 12.30 22.44
CA LYS A 66 0.03 11.25 22.07
C LYS A 66 -0.67 9.90 21.94
N MET A 67 -1.47 9.53 22.94
CA MET A 67 -2.24 8.28 22.92
C MET A 67 -3.17 8.19 21.70
N LEU A 68 -3.93 9.25 21.40
CA LEU A 68 -4.83 9.30 20.25
C LEU A 68 -4.09 9.15 18.91
N VAL A 69 -2.94 9.82 18.76
CA VAL A 69 -2.11 9.69 17.55
C VAL A 69 -1.57 8.25 17.43
N GLU A 70 -1.05 7.67 18.51
CA GLU A 70 -0.54 6.29 18.50
C GLU A 70 -1.64 5.27 18.15
N GLN A 71 -2.85 5.45 18.66
CA GLN A 71 -4.01 4.63 18.31
C GLN A 71 -4.40 4.78 16.84
N LEU A 72 -4.50 6.03 16.34
CA LEU A 72 -4.83 6.32 14.95
C LEU A 72 -3.79 5.72 13.99
N ASP A 73 -2.51 5.90 14.29
CA ASP A 73 -1.39 5.39 13.50
C ASP A 73 -1.40 3.87 13.44
N THR A 74 -1.62 3.21 14.57
CA THR A 74 -1.66 1.75 14.67
C THR A 74 -2.85 1.21 13.88
N ARG A 75 -4.04 1.74 14.14
CA ARG A 75 -5.28 1.28 13.51
C ARG A 75 -5.24 1.49 12.00
N TYR A 76 -4.77 2.65 11.54
CA TYR A 76 -4.65 2.94 10.11
C TYR A 76 -3.66 2.02 9.42
N GLN A 77 -2.46 1.82 10.00
CA GLN A 77 -1.46 0.94 9.41
C GLN A 77 -1.99 -0.49 9.28
N ASP A 78 -2.61 -1.04 10.31
CA ASP A 78 -3.13 -2.40 10.25
C ASP A 78 -4.19 -2.60 9.17
N LEU A 79 -5.16 -1.68 9.08
CA LEU A 79 -6.18 -1.70 8.03
C LEU A 79 -5.56 -1.51 6.64
N ALA A 80 -4.61 -0.59 6.49
CA ALA A 80 -3.94 -0.33 5.21
C ALA A 80 -3.16 -1.55 4.71
N TYR A 81 -2.39 -2.21 5.59
CA TYR A 81 -1.66 -3.41 5.23
C TYR A 81 -2.58 -4.60 4.97
N GLN A 82 -3.66 -4.76 5.75
CA GLN A 82 -4.67 -5.79 5.49
C GLN A 82 -5.33 -5.57 4.12
N LYS A 83 -5.68 -4.33 3.78
CA LYS A 83 -6.25 -3.98 2.47
C LYS A 83 -5.28 -4.24 1.33
N LEU A 84 -4.00 -3.87 1.49
CA LEU A 84 -2.96 -4.15 0.51
C LEU A 84 -2.82 -5.66 0.24
N GLN A 85 -2.86 -6.50 1.28
CA GLN A 85 -2.84 -7.95 1.10
C GLN A 85 -4.04 -8.46 0.29
N VAL A 86 -5.25 -7.96 0.57
CA VAL A 86 -6.46 -8.28 -0.18
C VAL A 86 -6.34 -7.85 -1.64
N LEU A 87 -5.92 -6.60 -1.89
CA LEU A 87 -5.75 -6.06 -3.24
C LEU A 87 -4.72 -6.83 -4.05
N MET A 88 -3.59 -7.22 -3.43
CA MET A 88 -2.53 -7.99 -4.09
C MET A 88 -2.89 -9.47 -4.31
N ALA A 89 -3.90 -10.00 -3.60
CA ALA A 89 -4.41 -11.35 -3.80
C ALA A 89 -5.52 -11.42 -4.86
N ALA A 90 -6.06 -10.27 -5.29
CA ALA A 90 -7.11 -10.20 -6.29
C ALA A 90 -6.64 -10.70 -7.67
N THR A 91 -7.61 -11.12 -8.49
CA THR A 91 -7.34 -11.61 -9.86
C THR A 91 -6.93 -10.47 -10.79
N SER A 92 -7.52 -9.29 -10.61
CA SER A 92 -7.09 -8.04 -11.25
C SER A 92 -6.53 -7.12 -10.18
N LEU A 93 -5.39 -6.51 -10.45
CA LEU A 93 -4.75 -5.57 -9.53
C LEU A 93 -5.32 -4.17 -9.73
N ASP A 94 -5.87 -3.59 -8.66
CA ASP A 94 -6.21 -2.17 -8.61
C ASP A 94 -4.96 -1.37 -8.24
N TYR A 95 -4.15 -1.04 -9.25
CA TYR A 95 -2.93 -0.26 -9.07
C TYR A 95 -3.18 1.13 -8.49
N GLY A 96 -4.35 1.73 -8.77
CA GLY A 96 -4.71 3.05 -8.23
C GLY A 96 -4.83 3.00 -6.71
N GLN A 97 -5.63 2.06 -6.19
CA GLN A 97 -5.78 1.87 -4.75
C GLN A 97 -4.48 1.43 -4.07
N ILE A 98 -3.74 0.49 -4.69
CA ILE A 98 -2.47 0.01 -4.14
C ILE A 98 -1.46 1.16 -4.02
N ASN A 99 -1.27 1.94 -5.08
CA ASN A 99 -0.31 3.05 -5.07
C ASN A 99 -0.72 4.13 -4.07
N THR A 100 -2.00 4.45 -3.98
CA THR A 100 -2.53 5.43 -3.01
C THR A 100 -2.17 5.03 -1.58
N LEU A 101 -2.42 3.77 -1.20
CA LEU A 101 -2.10 3.28 0.15
C LEU A 101 -0.60 3.20 0.41
N VAL A 102 0.18 2.69 -0.55
CA VAL A 102 1.65 2.59 -0.43
C VAL A 102 2.27 3.97 -0.28
N GLN A 103 1.88 4.95 -1.10
CA GLN A 103 2.40 6.31 -1.03
C GLN A 103 2.06 6.97 0.30
N HIS A 104 0.81 6.86 0.76
CA HIS A 104 0.43 7.44 2.04
C HIS A 104 1.16 6.79 3.22
N LEU A 105 1.30 5.46 3.22
CA LEU A 105 2.10 4.78 4.24
C LEU A 105 3.56 5.26 4.25
N GLU A 106 4.16 5.42 3.07
CA GLU A 106 5.54 5.88 2.90
C GLU A 106 5.73 7.33 3.34
N SER A 107 4.82 8.24 2.96
CA SER A 107 4.92 9.65 3.31
C SER A 107 4.66 9.92 4.78
N THR A 108 3.77 9.14 5.41
CA THR A 108 3.33 9.37 6.79
C THR A 108 4.19 8.65 7.81
N PHE A 109 4.58 7.39 7.53
CA PHE A 109 5.31 6.54 8.50
C PHE A 109 6.74 6.21 8.05
N GLY A 110 7.15 6.68 6.87
CA GLY A 110 8.43 6.32 6.27
C GLY A 110 8.48 4.90 5.73
N THR A 111 9.65 4.53 5.20
CA THR A 111 9.89 3.16 4.72
C THR A 111 10.28 2.25 5.89
N ASN A 112 9.52 1.18 6.10
CA ASN A 112 9.82 0.13 7.06
C ASN A 112 9.85 -1.26 6.38
N LYS A 113 10.25 -2.29 7.11
CA LYS A 113 10.38 -3.67 6.59
C LYS A 113 9.06 -4.21 5.99
N ARG A 114 7.91 -3.89 6.61
CA ARG A 114 6.59 -4.36 6.16
C ARG A 114 6.24 -3.72 4.81
N LEU A 115 6.41 -2.40 4.69
CA LEU A 115 6.20 -1.66 3.44
C LEU A 115 7.17 -2.08 2.33
N SER A 116 8.46 -2.25 2.65
CA SER A 116 9.46 -2.73 1.68
C SER A 116 9.12 -4.11 1.15
N THR A 117 8.62 -5.01 2.01
CA THR A 117 8.17 -6.34 1.59
C THR A 117 6.98 -6.24 0.64
N ILE A 118 6.00 -5.37 0.93
CA ILE A 118 4.86 -5.13 0.04
C ILE A 118 5.33 -4.59 -1.32
N LYS A 119 6.20 -3.58 -1.35
CA LYS A 119 6.74 -2.98 -2.59
C LYS A 119 7.50 -4.03 -3.42
N SER A 120 8.32 -4.85 -2.78
CA SER A 120 9.05 -5.95 -3.43
C SER A 120 8.09 -6.98 -4.05
N ASN A 121 7.10 -7.43 -3.27
CA ASN A 121 6.10 -8.39 -3.74
C ASN A 121 5.29 -7.81 -4.91
N LEU A 122 4.88 -6.54 -4.84
CA LEU A 122 4.14 -5.86 -5.91
C LEU A 122 4.97 -5.78 -7.19
N LYS A 123 6.28 -5.48 -7.09
CA LYS A 123 7.20 -5.47 -8.23
C LYS A 123 7.27 -6.85 -8.88
N THR A 124 7.44 -7.90 -8.09
CA THR A 124 7.51 -9.28 -8.60
C THR A 124 6.20 -9.70 -9.26
N ILE A 125 5.05 -9.44 -8.63
CA ILE A 125 3.73 -9.74 -9.20
C ILE A 125 3.57 -9.01 -10.54
N THR A 126 3.83 -7.70 -10.57
CA THR A 126 3.70 -6.87 -11.77
C THR A 126 4.61 -7.34 -12.91
N TYR A 127 5.82 -7.79 -12.58
CA TYR A 127 6.73 -8.34 -13.59
C TYR A 127 6.11 -9.55 -14.29
N TYR A 128 5.56 -10.50 -13.52
CA TYR A 128 5.02 -11.73 -14.09
C TYR A 128 3.59 -11.60 -14.64
N SER A 129 2.80 -10.64 -14.18
CA SER A 129 1.44 -10.39 -14.67
C SER A 129 1.37 -9.43 -15.85
N SER A 130 2.38 -8.57 -16.05
CA SER A 130 2.35 -7.52 -17.06
C SER A 130 3.62 -7.47 -17.91
N THR A 131 4.79 -7.23 -17.30
CA THR A 131 6.04 -6.98 -18.04
C THR A 131 6.51 -8.18 -18.86
N LEU A 132 6.57 -9.38 -18.25
CA LEU A 132 7.02 -10.59 -18.94
C LEU A 132 6.05 -11.02 -20.05
N PRO A 133 4.71 -11.01 -19.85
CA PRO A 133 3.76 -11.18 -20.95
C PRO A 133 3.96 -10.20 -22.11
N GLN A 134 4.26 -8.92 -21.82
CA GLN A 134 4.56 -7.93 -22.87
C GLN A 134 5.86 -8.26 -23.62
N LYS A 135 6.91 -8.70 -22.92
CA LYS A 135 8.15 -9.17 -23.56
C LYS A 135 7.89 -10.35 -24.51
N VAL A 136 7.05 -11.30 -24.09
CA VAL A 136 6.62 -12.45 -24.91
C VAL A 136 5.85 -11.98 -26.14
N ASN A 137 4.85 -11.12 -25.98
CA ASN A 137 4.09 -10.57 -27.11
C ASN A 137 5.00 -9.81 -28.09
N SER A 138 5.96 -9.03 -27.57
CA SER A 138 6.91 -8.27 -28.39
C SER A 138 7.87 -9.17 -29.16
N PHE A 139 8.31 -10.29 -28.56
CA PHE A 139 9.11 -11.30 -29.25
C PHE A 139 8.32 -11.95 -30.39
N ILE A 140 7.08 -12.36 -30.12
CA ILE A 140 6.21 -13.01 -31.13
C ILE A 140 5.89 -12.05 -32.28
N ALA A 141 5.72 -10.76 -31.99
CA ALA A 141 5.43 -9.73 -32.98
C ALA A 141 6.55 -9.52 -34.01
N LEU A 142 7.78 -9.99 -33.75
CA LEU A 142 8.87 -9.98 -34.73
C LEU A 142 8.62 -10.95 -35.90
N GLY A 143 7.68 -11.89 -35.74
CA GLY A 143 7.42 -12.94 -36.72
C GLY A 143 8.56 -13.97 -36.81
N TYR A 144 8.40 -14.94 -37.72
CA TYR A 144 9.33 -16.08 -37.82
C TYR A 144 10.70 -15.69 -38.38
N GLY A 145 10.78 -14.72 -39.29
CA GLY A 145 12.06 -14.24 -39.83
C GLY A 145 12.94 -13.49 -38.81
N GLY A 146 12.33 -13.00 -37.72
CA GLY A 146 13.04 -12.39 -36.59
C GLY A 146 13.22 -13.34 -35.40
N PHE A 147 12.95 -14.64 -35.59
CA PHE A 147 13.05 -15.63 -34.52
C PHE A 147 14.49 -15.77 -34.02
N ASN A 148 14.65 -15.82 -32.70
CA ASN A 148 15.93 -15.95 -32.04
C ASN A 148 15.82 -16.99 -30.91
N GLU A 149 16.56 -18.10 -31.05
CA GLU A 149 16.50 -19.26 -30.15
C GLU A 149 16.95 -18.92 -28.72
N GLU A 150 17.97 -18.05 -28.57
CA GLU A 150 18.46 -17.61 -27.25
C GLU A 150 17.40 -16.81 -26.50
N LYS A 151 16.71 -15.89 -27.20
CA LYS A 151 15.64 -15.07 -26.64
C LYS A 151 14.41 -15.92 -26.29
N TYR A 152 14.05 -16.88 -27.14
CA TYR A 152 13.02 -17.86 -26.84
C TYR A 152 13.35 -18.65 -25.56
N SER A 153 14.55 -19.21 -25.49
CA SER A 153 15.02 -20.00 -24.35
C SER A 153 15.07 -19.18 -23.05
N MET A 154 15.52 -17.94 -23.12
CA MET A 154 15.51 -16.99 -22.00
C MET A 154 14.09 -16.72 -21.50
N LEU A 155 13.16 -16.35 -22.39
CA LEU A 155 11.77 -16.07 -21.99
C LEU A 155 11.08 -17.31 -21.40
N LYS A 156 11.32 -18.49 -21.98
CA LYS A 156 10.81 -19.76 -21.44
C LYS A 156 11.39 -20.06 -20.06
N LYS A 157 12.69 -19.85 -19.85
CA LYS A 157 13.34 -20.00 -18.54
C LYS A 157 12.75 -19.04 -17.50
N GLU A 158 12.56 -17.77 -17.85
CA GLU A 158 11.96 -16.78 -16.96
C GLU A 158 10.53 -17.14 -16.55
N LEU A 159 9.69 -17.59 -17.50
CA LEU A 159 8.32 -18.05 -17.23
C LEU A 159 8.28 -19.28 -16.32
N ASN A 160 9.28 -20.15 -16.42
CA ASN A 160 9.39 -21.34 -15.56
C ASN A 160 10.00 -21.02 -14.18
N ALA A 161 10.69 -19.89 -14.03
CA ALA A 161 11.34 -19.45 -12.80
C ALA A 161 10.43 -18.61 -11.88
N VAL A 162 9.12 -18.55 -12.14
CA VAL A 162 8.16 -17.81 -11.28
C VAL A 162 8.21 -18.37 -9.85
N PRO A 163 8.47 -17.54 -8.83
CA PRO A 163 8.47 -17.95 -7.42
C PRO A 163 7.15 -18.63 -7.02
N SER A 164 7.22 -19.65 -6.17
CA SER A 164 6.06 -20.51 -5.86
C SER A 164 4.92 -19.77 -5.15
N ASP A 165 5.24 -18.80 -4.30
CA ASP A 165 4.31 -17.92 -3.60
C ASP A 165 3.61 -16.95 -4.56
N VAL A 166 4.32 -16.47 -5.59
CA VAL A 166 3.77 -15.60 -6.63
C VAL A 166 2.94 -16.40 -7.63
N ARG A 167 3.39 -17.61 -7.99
CA ARG A 167 2.72 -18.49 -8.97
C ARG A 167 1.31 -18.87 -8.56
N LYS A 168 1.03 -19.00 -7.26
CA LYS A 168 -0.31 -19.32 -6.73
C LYS A 168 -1.34 -18.21 -6.93
N ARG A 169 -0.90 -16.99 -7.26
CA ARG A 169 -1.80 -15.83 -7.46
C ARG A 169 -2.47 -15.93 -8.82
N LYS A 170 -3.80 -15.81 -8.84
CA LYS A 170 -4.61 -15.87 -10.08
C LYS A 170 -4.18 -14.82 -11.11
N SER A 171 -3.83 -13.61 -10.64
CA SER A 171 -3.29 -12.52 -11.45
C SER A 171 -1.95 -12.83 -12.11
N VAL A 172 -1.24 -13.87 -11.69
CA VAL A 172 0.04 -14.29 -12.28
C VAL A 172 -0.10 -15.60 -13.04
N SER A 173 -0.73 -16.61 -12.43
CA SER A 173 -0.85 -17.95 -13.03
C SER A 173 -1.44 -17.92 -14.43
N ASN A 174 -2.48 -17.10 -14.63
CA ASN A 174 -3.17 -16.99 -15.92
C ASN A 174 -2.26 -16.37 -16.99
N HIS A 175 -1.57 -15.29 -16.66
CA HIS A 175 -0.67 -14.60 -17.58
C HIS A 175 0.57 -15.43 -17.93
N VAL A 176 1.12 -16.15 -16.95
CA VAL A 176 2.25 -17.07 -17.17
C VAL A 176 1.84 -18.22 -18.08
N ALA A 177 0.70 -18.87 -17.80
CA ALA A 177 0.20 -19.98 -18.61
C ALA A 177 -0.08 -19.55 -20.07
N GLN A 178 -0.77 -18.42 -20.25
CA GLN A 178 -1.02 -17.85 -21.58
C GLN A 178 0.28 -17.51 -22.32
N SER A 179 1.26 -16.94 -21.61
CA SER A 179 2.54 -16.58 -22.21
C SER A 179 3.36 -17.80 -22.63
N LEU A 180 3.36 -18.87 -21.83
CA LEU A 180 3.97 -20.15 -22.18
C LEU A 180 3.31 -20.77 -23.42
N GLN A 181 1.97 -20.78 -23.47
CA GLN A 181 1.23 -21.29 -24.63
C GLN A 181 1.56 -20.49 -25.90
N LYS A 182 1.57 -19.16 -25.81
CA LYS A 182 1.95 -18.29 -26.92
C LYS A 182 3.37 -18.55 -27.44
N LEU A 183 4.34 -18.68 -26.54
CA LEU A 183 5.72 -19.02 -26.93
C LEU A 183 5.80 -20.38 -27.60
N HIS A 184 5.09 -21.38 -27.06
CA HIS A 184 5.08 -22.73 -27.63
C HIS A 184 4.52 -22.74 -29.05
N LEU A 185 3.35 -22.14 -29.27
CA LEU A 185 2.74 -22.05 -30.60
C LEU A 185 3.61 -21.27 -31.59
N HIS A 186 4.26 -20.19 -31.14
CA HIS A 186 5.17 -19.43 -31.98
C HIS A 186 6.40 -20.25 -32.41
N TYR A 187 6.97 -21.05 -31.50
CA TYR A 187 8.08 -21.95 -31.82
C TYR A 187 7.67 -23.04 -32.82
N GLU A 188 6.51 -23.67 -32.62
CA GLU A 188 5.99 -24.67 -33.56
C GLU A 188 5.77 -24.08 -34.96
N GLY A 189 5.16 -22.88 -35.03
CA GLY A 189 4.99 -22.16 -36.29
C GLY A 189 6.31 -21.79 -36.96
N TYR A 190 7.31 -21.34 -36.19
CA TYR A 190 8.66 -21.10 -36.71
C TYR A 190 9.29 -22.37 -37.27
N ALA A 191 9.21 -23.49 -36.55
CA ALA A 191 9.82 -24.75 -36.98
C ALA A 191 9.22 -25.26 -38.30
N GLU A 192 7.91 -25.07 -38.50
CA GLU A 192 7.25 -25.40 -39.75
C GLU A 192 7.62 -24.43 -40.89
N TRP A 193 7.63 -23.12 -40.61
CA TRP A 193 8.07 -22.11 -41.57
C TRP A 193 9.52 -22.34 -42.03
N TYR A 194 10.43 -22.65 -41.10
CA TYR A 194 11.83 -22.92 -41.41
C TYR A 194 11.98 -24.15 -42.32
N ARG A 195 11.24 -25.23 -42.07
CA ARG A 195 11.24 -26.42 -42.92
C ARG A 195 10.70 -26.17 -44.33
N THR A 196 9.75 -25.26 -44.48
CA THR A 196 9.06 -25.02 -45.76
C THR A 196 9.72 -23.95 -46.62
N VAL A 197 10.42 -22.98 -46.03
CA VAL A 197 10.94 -21.80 -46.73
C VAL A 197 12.47 -21.79 -46.83
N MET A 198 13.19 -22.45 -45.91
CA MET A 198 14.66 -22.38 -45.82
C MET A 198 15.36 -23.70 -46.17
N GLN A 199 14.60 -24.75 -46.55
CA GLN A 199 15.09 -26.00 -47.12
C GLN A 199 14.71 -26.09 -48.59
#